data_AF-A0A7J2M7P2-F1
#
_entry.id   AF-A0A7J2M7P2-F1
#
_cell.length_a   1.000
_cell.length_b   1.000
_cell.length_c   1.000
_cell.angle_alpha   90.00
_cell.angle_beta   90.00
_cell.angle_gamma   90.00
#
_symmetry.space_group_name_H-M   'P 1'
#
loop_
_entity.id
_entity.type
_entity.pdbx_description
1 polymer ?
#
loop_
_entity_poly.entity_id
_entity_poly.type
_entity_poly.pdbx_seq_one_letter_code
_entity_poly.pdbx_strand_id
1 'polypeptide(L)'
;MKKFMVIALTVLLLLPLNHSEKAGDSSPVLPSKEDVIGFLFSLQKRIDGMHFFQDANVVQELVIATGNVAYAGGGADPLRDSMEMLYEARHMAYNESALDDFVASLNFTDEESMAIALLMFSYASALTGKSRAQQLEGVYSLFSFVRKTAPVLMNASVNETATDPYGIIIFGGPGNGVYNGNHTFIIDFGGDDVYMERSNSFVLDISGNDTYRNQTGISGITPVFDLSGSDTYHDFPSSAAGTTTLLDLTGNDSYLGRVGTSYELGITAMIDMEGNDLYAGGDYTQCYAQGGTSILLDVQGDDIYNASTHSQGCSVGGFALLIDCYGDDSFIAGDCSQAYAKGFPKRGMAVLVNGAGDDFYQAGDFSQGYGEQSGIAVLFDFMGEDSYTARHFSQASSSLLGMAALIDSDGGNTFDASSFSQGYQKLGLQALFLNQFDFQETYEILDFLDTLNVDVREIVLYLLQS
;
A
#
# COMPACT_ATOMS: atom_id res chain seq x y z
N MET A 1 10.51 0.64 -10.24
CA MET A 1 11.58 0.08 -9.37
C MET A 1 12.53 1.15 -8.83
N LYS A 2 13.59 1.60 -9.55
CA LYS A 2 14.54 2.65 -9.08
C LYS A 2 13.93 4.07 -8.86
N LYS A 3 12.61 4.22 -8.74
CA LYS A 3 11.88 5.51 -8.62
C LYS A 3 10.79 5.56 -7.54
N PHE A 4 10.21 4.43 -7.16
CA PHE A 4 9.67 4.26 -5.80
C PHE A 4 10.78 4.53 -4.77
N MET A 5 11.98 4.03 -5.12
CA MET A 5 13.26 4.39 -4.51
C MET A 5 13.55 5.90 -4.48
N VAL A 6 12.91 6.74 -5.31
CA VAL A 6 13.16 8.20 -5.36
C VAL A 6 12.26 8.99 -4.41
N ILE A 7 11.01 8.57 -4.21
CA ILE A 7 10.10 9.15 -3.20
C ILE A 7 10.53 8.70 -1.80
N ALA A 8 10.83 7.40 -1.66
CA ALA A 8 11.55 6.90 -0.48
C ALA A 8 12.96 7.52 -0.37
N LEU A 9 13.61 7.96 -1.46
CA LEU A 9 14.84 8.78 -1.38
C LEU A 9 14.55 10.17 -0.85
N THR A 10 13.39 10.81 -1.02
CA THR A 10 13.18 12.13 -0.41
C THR A 10 13.13 12.01 1.13
N VAL A 11 12.48 10.95 1.63
CA VAL A 11 12.55 10.52 3.05
C VAL A 11 13.97 10.07 3.48
N LEU A 12 14.81 9.61 2.55
CA LEU A 12 16.22 9.22 2.77
C LEU A 12 17.26 10.31 2.42
N LEU A 13 16.86 11.43 1.84
CA LEU A 13 17.70 12.57 1.44
C LEU A 13 17.85 13.58 2.59
N LEU A 14 16.94 13.48 3.57
CA LEU A 14 17.05 14.12 4.87
C LEU A 14 17.74 13.23 5.93
N LEU A 15 17.87 11.91 5.69
CA LEU A 15 18.81 11.07 6.43
C LEU A 15 20.23 11.31 5.89
N PRO A 16 21.29 11.32 6.73
CA PRO A 16 22.63 11.68 6.29
C PRO A 16 23.13 10.70 5.22
N LEU A 17 23.20 11.20 3.98
CA LEU A 17 23.69 10.47 2.82
C LEU A 17 25.11 9.95 3.11
N ASN A 18 25.21 8.64 3.33
CA ASN A 18 26.47 7.94 3.55
C ASN A 18 27.24 7.79 2.21
N HIS A 19 27.66 8.93 1.65
CA HIS A 19 28.69 8.97 0.64
C HIS A 19 30.03 8.59 1.28
N SER A 20 30.59 7.46 0.85
CA SER A 20 31.91 7.02 1.29
C SER A 20 32.95 8.12 1.08
N GLU A 21 33.72 8.41 2.14
CA GLU A 21 34.61 9.55 2.24
C GLU A 21 35.49 9.79 0.99
N LYS A 22 35.51 11.05 0.56
CA LYS A 22 36.77 11.80 0.53
C LYS A 22 36.57 13.12 1.26
N ALA A 23 37.15 13.23 2.46
CA ALA A 23 37.21 14.47 3.21
C ALA A 23 37.83 15.59 2.34
N GLY A 24 37.02 16.61 2.03
CA GLY A 24 37.33 17.59 0.99
C GLY A 24 36.49 18.85 1.10
N ASP A 25 36.43 19.44 2.31
CA ASP A 25 36.10 20.85 2.57
C ASP A 25 34.84 21.44 1.88
N SER A 26 33.81 20.62 1.72
CA SER A 26 32.47 21.07 1.32
C SER A 26 31.44 20.42 2.22
N SER A 27 30.75 21.21 3.04
CA SER A 27 29.53 20.79 3.74
C SER A 27 28.53 20.23 2.72
N PRO A 28 27.73 19.20 3.06
CA PRO A 28 26.67 18.74 2.19
C PRO A 28 25.73 19.91 1.87
N VAL A 29 25.66 20.28 0.60
CA VAL A 29 24.72 21.27 0.10
C VAL A 29 23.38 20.55 -0.04
N LEU A 30 22.46 20.81 0.88
CA LEU A 30 21.08 20.35 0.79
C LEU A 30 20.40 20.97 -0.46
N PRO A 31 19.44 20.28 -1.08
CA PRO A 31 18.67 20.84 -2.19
C PRO A 31 17.96 22.13 -1.74
N SER A 32 17.85 23.10 -2.65
CA SER A 32 17.03 24.29 -2.41
C SER A 32 15.54 23.96 -2.44
N LYS A 33 14.70 24.84 -1.89
CA LYS A 33 13.23 24.72 -1.99
C LYS A 33 12.79 24.61 -3.45
N GLU A 34 13.41 25.38 -4.34
CA GLU A 34 13.18 25.33 -5.79
C GLU A 34 13.62 24.00 -6.43
N ASP A 35 14.67 23.35 -5.93
CA ASP A 35 15.07 22.01 -6.40
C ASP A 35 14.06 20.93 -5.99
N VAL A 36 13.50 21.02 -4.78
CA VAL A 36 12.48 20.08 -4.26
C VAL A 36 11.17 20.25 -5.04
N ILE A 37 10.66 21.48 -5.16
CA ILE A 37 9.47 21.82 -5.97
C ILE A 37 9.66 21.38 -7.43
N GLY A 38 10.82 21.69 -8.01
CA GLY A 38 11.16 21.27 -9.38
C GLY A 38 11.24 19.76 -9.55
N PHE A 39 11.67 19.03 -8.51
CA PHE A 39 11.64 17.57 -8.49
C PHE A 39 10.20 17.03 -8.43
N LEU A 40 9.35 17.53 -7.53
CA LEU A 40 7.96 17.10 -7.35
C LEU A 40 7.13 17.30 -8.63
N PHE A 41 7.21 18.48 -9.26
CA PHE A 41 6.58 18.72 -10.58
C PHE A 41 7.14 17.82 -11.70
N SER A 42 8.38 17.34 -11.59
CA SER A 42 8.98 16.40 -12.57
C SER A 42 8.58 14.94 -12.31
N LEU A 43 8.12 14.65 -11.10
CA LEU A 43 7.60 13.37 -10.66
C LEU A 43 6.13 13.23 -11.06
N GLN A 44 5.30 14.25 -10.81
CA GLN A 44 3.90 14.33 -11.26
C GLN A 44 3.81 14.06 -12.76
N LYS A 45 4.47 14.89 -13.60
CA LYS A 45 4.57 14.72 -15.06
C LYS A 45 5.14 13.40 -15.56
N ARG A 46 5.70 12.58 -14.67
CA ARG A 46 6.17 11.22 -14.97
C ARG A 46 5.14 10.17 -14.58
N ILE A 47 4.31 10.45 -13.58
CA ILE A 47 3.13 9.68 -13.17
C ILE A 47 2.00 9.89 -14.18
N ASP A 48 1.66 11.14 -14.58
CA ASP A 48 0.70 11.43 -15.67
C ASP A 48 1.05 10.71 -17.00
N GLY A 49 2.34 10.41 -17.19
CA GLY A 49 2.89 9.73 -18.37
C GLY A 49 3.36 8.30 -18.09
N MET A 50 2.96 7.69 -16.97
CA MET A 50 3.37 6.34 -16.60
C MET A 50 2.44 5.29 -17.21
N HIS A 51 2.93 4.59 -18.22
CA HIS A 51 2.32 3.32 -18.60
C HIS A 51 2.54 2.30 -17.47
N PHE A 52 1.48 1.96 -16.74
CA PHE A 52 1.50 0.93 -15.71
C PHE A 52 1.87 -0.43 -16.33
N PHE A 53 1.17 -0.83 -17.37
CA PHE A 53 1.45 -2.07 -18.11
C PHE A 53 2.80 -2.04 -18.85
N GLN A 54 3.35 -3.23 -19.11
CA GLN A 54 4.65 -3.42 -19.75
C GLN A 54 4.56 -4.43 -20.90
N ASP A 55 5.02 -4.04 -22.09
CA ASP A 55 5.26 -4.97 -23.19
C ASP A 55 6.31 -6.00 -22.76
N ALA A 56 5.92 -7.26 -22.68
CA ALA A 56 6.78 -8.37 -22.28
C ALA A 56 6.53 -9.61 -23.13
N ASN A 57 7.57 -10.43 -23.32
CA ASN A 57 7.40 -11.74 -23.91
C ASN A 57 7.08 -12.74 -22.78
N VAL A 58 5.79 -13.06 -22.61
CA VAL A 58 5.30 -13.91 -21.51
C VAL A 58 6.00 -15.28 -21.48
N VAL A 59 6.29 -15.86 -22.65
CA VAL A 59 7.04 -17.13 -22.76
C VAL A 59 8.44 -17.02 -22.15
N GLN A 60 9.17 -15.93 -22.41
CA GLN A 60 10.50 -15.70 -21.85
C GLN A 60 10.42 -15.45 -20.34
N GLU A 61 9.47 -14.66 -19.88
CA GLU A 61 9.24 -14.40 -18.44
C GLU A 61 8.93 -15.71 -17.69
N LEU A 62 8.07 -16.56 -18.26
CA LEU A 62 7.73 -17.89 -17.72
C LEU A 62 8.94 -18.83 -17.66
N VAL A 63 9.75 -18.89 -18.73
CA VAL A 63 11.00 -19.70 -18.73
C VAL A 63 12.03 -19.15 -17.73
N ILE A 64 12.10 -17.83 -17.53
CA ILE A 64 13.00 -17.20 -16.55
C ILE A 64 12.53 -17.48 -15.11
N ALA A 65 11.23 -17.32 -14.84
CA ALA A 65 10.65 -17.51 -13.51
C ALA A 65 10.72 -18.97 -13.05
N THR A 66 10.49 -19.93 -13.95
CA THR A 66 10.42 -21.36 -13.64
C THR A 66 11.75 -22.11 -13.89
N GLY A 67 12.64 -21.55 -14.71
CA GLY A 67 13.82 -22.23 -15.22
C GLY A 67 13.52 -23.35 -16.23
N ASN A 68 12.26 -23.62 -16.55
CA ASN A 68 11.85 -24.75 -17.39
C ASN A 68 11.77 -24.35 -18.87
N VAL A 69 12.84 -24.64 -19.62
CA VAL A 69 12.91 -24.37 -21.07
C VAL A 69 11.90 -25.15 -21.93
N ALA A 70 11.24 -26.18 -21.39
CA ALA A 70 10.26 -26.96 -22.14
C ALA A 70 8.99 -26.16 -22.51
N TYR A 71 8.63 -25.14 -21.70
CA TYR A 71 7.47 -24.28 -21.96
C TYR A 71 7.62 -23.44 -23.24
N ALA A 72 8.85 -23.08 -23.64
CA ALA A 72 9.09 -22.42 -24.93
C ALA A 72 9.09 -23.38 -26.13
N GLY A 73 9.04 -24.70 -25.90
CA GLY A 73 9.15 -25.73 -26.94
C GLY A 73 7.90 -26.57 -27.14
N GLY A 74 6.78 -26.29 -26.43
CA GLY A 74 5.56 -27.11 -26.46
C GLY A 74 5.75 -28.53 -25.91
N GLY A 75 6.76 -28.74 -25.06
CA GLY A 75 7.10 -30.06 -24.49
C GLY A 75 6.51 -30.33 -23.11
N ALA A 76 5.77 -29.37 -22.56
CA ALA A 76 5.12 -29.41 -21.24
C ALA A 76 3.90 -28.47 -21.28
N ASP A 77 2.96 -28.63 -20.33
CA ASP A 77 1.76 -27.81 -20.21
C ASP A 77 1.90 -26.89 -18.99
N PRO A 78 2.31 -25.62 -19.18
CA PRO A 78 2.58 -24.73 -18.05
C PRO A 78 1.34 -24.39 -17.23
N LEU A 79 0.15 -24.39 -17.85
CA LEU A 79 -1.09 -24.10 -17.13
C LEU A 79 -1.39 -25.23 -16.17
N ARG A 80 -1.38 -26.47 -16.66
CA ARG A 80 -1.54 -27.70 -15.86
C ARG A 80 -0.50 -27.80 -14.74
N ASP A 81 0.79 -27.64 -15.08
CA ASP A 81 1.90 -27.73 -14.14
C ASP A 81 1.79 -26.65 -13.04
N SER A 82 1.29 -25.45 -13.37
CA SER A 82 1.09 -24.36 -12.40
C SER A 82 -0.11 -24.59 -11.47
N MET A 83 -1.18 -25.22 -11.97
CA MET A 83 -2.32 -25.64 -11.14
C MET A 83 -1.90 -26.70 -10.12
N GLU A 84 -1.18 -27.74 -10.57
CA GLU A 84 -0.57 -28.77 -9.70
C GLU A 84 0.26 -28.13 -8.58
N MET A 85 1.20 -27.25 -8.92
CA MET A 85 2.04 -26.58 -7.93
C MET A 85 1.22 -25.73 -6.94
N LEU A 86 0.09 -25.16 -7.36
CA LEU A 86 -0.79 -24.40 -6.47
C LEU A 86 -1.56 -25.32 -5.50
N TYR A 87 -2.05 -26.49 -5.95
CA TYR A 87 -2.62 -27.50 -5.03
C TYR A 87 -1.60 -27.97 -4.00
N GLU A 88 -0.36 -28.26 -4.42
CA GLU A 88 0.73 -28.66 -3.53
C GLU A 88 1.08 -27.57 -2.50
N ALA A 89 1.19 -26.31 -2.94
CA ALA A 89 1.45 -25.14 -2.10
C ALA A 89 0.35 -24.94 -1.03
N ARG A 90 -0.89 -25.32 -1.33
CA ARG A 90 -2.03 -25.30 -0.39
C ARG A 90 -2.19 -26.59 0.42
N HIS A 91 -1.32 -27.58 0.20
CA HIS A 91 -1.40 -28.92 0.77
C HIS A 91 -2.75 -29.63 0.49
N MET A 92 -3.32 -29.37 -0.68
CA MET A 92 -4.59 -29.94 -1.13
C MET A 92 -4.35 -31.21 -1.96
N ALA A 93 -5.12 -32.25 -1.65
CA ALA A 93 -5.17 -33.44 -2.49
C ALA A 93 -6.10 -33.21 -3.68
N TYR A 94 -5.62 -33.49 -4.89
CA TYR A 94 -6.37 -33.38 -6.14
C TYR A 94 -6.34 -34.71 -6.91
N ASN A 95 -7.07 -34.79 -8.03
CA ASN A 95 -7.13 -35.95 -8.91
C ASN A 95 -6.60 -35.55 -10.28
N GLU A 96 -5.51 -36.20 -10.70
CA GLU A 96 -4.84 -35.95 -11.99
C GLU A 96 -5.83 -35.89 -13.16
N SER A 97 -6.70 -36.91 -13.30
CA SER A 97 -7.64 -36.99 -14.43
C SER A 97 -8.68 -35.87 -14.40
N ALA A 98 -9.14 -35.46 -13.21
CA ALA A 98 -10.10 -34.36 -13.09
C ALA A 98 -9.43 -33.00 -13.36
N LEU A 99 -8.14 -32.86 -13.05
CA LEU A 99 -7.35 -31.68 -13.40
C LEU A 99 -7.07 -31.62 -14.89
N ASP A 100 -6.63 -32.72 -15.50
CA ASP A 100 -6.39 -32.83 -16.94
C ASP A 100 -7.70 -32.58 -17.74
N ASP A 101 -8.83 -33.14 -17.31
CA ASP A 101 -10.17 -32.89 -17.88
C ASP A 101 -10.58 -31.40 -17.76
N PHE A 102 -10.25 -30.74 -16.63
CA PHE A 102 -10.53 -29.32 -16.43
C PHE A 102 -9.67 -28.44 -17.33
N VAL A 103 -8.36 -28.65 -17.38
CA VAL A 103 -7.45 -27.89 -18.26
C VAL A 103 -7.87 -28.05 -19.72
N ALA A 104 -8.23 -29.27 -20.15
CA ALA A 104 -8.72 -29.53 -21.51
C ALA A 104 -10.09 -28.91 -21.83
N SER A 105 -10.83 -28.42 -20.83
CA SER A 105 -12.10 -27.70 -21.00
C SER A 105 -11.92 -26.18 -21.17
N LEU A 106 -10.76 -25.64 -20.78
CA LEU A 106 -10.46 -24.22 -20.88
C LEU A 106 -10.14 -23.83 -22.33
N ASN A 107 -10.73 -22.74 -22.81
CA ASN A 107 -10.56 -22.24 -24.17
C ASN A 107 -9.70 -20.97 -24.19
N PHE A 108 -8.54 -21.04 -23.54
CA PHE A 108 -7.51 -19.98 -23.60
C PHE A 108 -6.59 -20.18 -24.80
N THR A 109 -5.99 -19.10 -25.29
CA THR A 109 -4.86 -19.18 -26.23
C THR A 109 -3.59 -19.66 -25.52
N ASP A 110 -2.57 -20.09 -26.29
CA ASP A 110 -1.26 -20.47 -25.73
C ASP A 110 -0.65 -19.33 -24.89
N GLU A 111 -0.81 -18.07 -25.32
CA GLU A 111 -0.23 -16.90 -24.66
C GLU A 111 -1.00 -16.52 -23.38
N GLU A 112 -2.34 -16.59 -23.41
CA GLU A 112 -3.20 -16.46 -22.21
C GLU A 112 -2.87 -17.56 -21.19
N SER A 113 -2.76 -18.82 -21.63
CA SER A 113 -2.43 -19.96 -20.77
C SER A 113 -1.07 -19.78 -20.09
N MET A 114 -0.07 -19.26 -20.80
CA MET A 114 1.25 -18.93 -20.23
C MET A 114 1.21 -17.72 -19.30
N ALA A 115 0.35 -16.74 -19.57
CA ALA A 115 0.16 -15.56 -18.71
C ALA A 115 -0.46 -15.95 -17.36
N ILE A 116 -1.51 -16.77 -17.39
CA ILE A 116 -2.15 -17.35 -16.20
C ILE A 116 -1.12 -18.20 -15.43
N ALA A 117 -0.41 -19.10 -16.12
CA ALA A 117 0.59 -19.97 -15.49
C ALA A 117 1.70 -19.18 -14.77
N LEU A 118 2.17 -18.08 -15.36
CA LEU A 118 3.18 -17.21 -14.76
C LEU A 118 2.71 -16.59 -13.44
N LEU A 119 1.46 -16.12 -13.38
CA LEU A 119 0.84 -15.62 -12.15
C LEU A 119 0.70 -16.74 -11.11
N MET A 120 0.20 -17.91 -11.51
CA MET A 120 0.01 -19.07 -10.62
C MET A 120 1.34 -19.56 -10.02
N PHE A 121 2.40 -19.70 -10.83
CA PHE A 121 3.75 -20.07 -10.35
C PHE A 121 4.31 -19.04 -9.37
N SER A 122 4.16 -17.75 -9.66
CA SER A 122 4.61 -16.68 -8.77
C SER A 122 3.83 -16.67 -7.45
N TYR A 123 2.53 -16.97 -7.48
CA TYR A 123 1.69 -17.02 -6.28
C TYR A 123 1.98 -18.26 -5.42
N ALA A 124 2.14 -19.45 -6.04
CA ALA A 124 2.59 -20.65 -5.34
C ALA A 124 3.99 -20.47 -4.72
N SER A 125 4.88 -19.71 -5.37
CA SER A 125 6.19 -19.35 -4.82
C SER A 125 6.07 -18.41 -3.61
N ALA A 126 5.15 -17.44 -3.63
CA ALA A 126 4.85 -16.60 -2.47
C ALA A 126 4.31 -17.43 -1.29
N LEU A 127 3.34 -18.32 -1.54
CA LEU A 127 2.77 -19.22 -0.52
C LEU A 127 3.80 -20.15 0.13
N THR A 128 4.76 -20.66 -0.64
CA THR A 128 5.77 -21.63 -0.17
C THR A 128 7.05 -20.99 0.38
N GLY A 129 7.11 -19.65 0.44
CA GLY A 129 8.23 -18.91 1.03
C GLY A 129 8.49 -19.29 2.49
N LYS A 130 9.76 -19.57 2.83
CA LYS A 130 10.16 -20.12 4.15
C LYS A 130 10.36 -19.05 5.23
N SER A 131 10.25 -17.78 4.85
CA SER A 131 10.30 -16.62 5.74
C SER A 131 9.42 -15.49 5.19
N ARG A 132 9.02 -14.56 6.05
CA ARG A 132 8.23 -13.38 5.67
C ARG A 132 8.85 -12.62 4.49
N ALA A 133 10.17 -12.43 4.51
CA ALA A 133 10.90 -11.80 3.42
C ALA A 133 10.72 -12.51 2.07
N GLN A 134 10.82 -13.85 2.03
CA GLN A 134 10.62 -14.63 0.79
C GLN A 134 9.17 -14.59 0.30
N GLN A 135 8.20 -14.59 1.22
CA GLN A 135 6.79 -14.42 0.89
C GLN A 135 6.53 -13.05 0.23
N LEU A 136 7.13 -11.99 0.78
CA LEU A 136 7.04 -10.62 0.23
C LEU A 136 7.80 -10.46 -1.10
N GLU A 137 8.94 -11.14 -1.31
CA GLU A 137 9.60 -11.22 -2.61
C GLU A 137 8.70 -11.89 -3.67
N GLY A 138 7.90 -12.88 -3.28
CA GLY A 138 6.87 -13.49 -4.13
C GLY A 138 5.71 -12.54 -4.46
N VAL A 139 5.17 -11.83 -3.47
CA VAL A 139 4.12 -10.79 -3.68
C VAL A 139 4.63 -9.65 -4.58
N TYR A 140 5.88 -9.23 -4.39
CA TYR A 140 6.53 -8.25 -5.24
C TYR A 140 6.68 -8.72 -6.69
N SER A 141 7.00 -10.00 -6.87
CA SER A 141 7.09 -10.62 -8.19
C SER A 141 5.72 -10.68 -8.87
N LEU A 142 4.63 -10.95 -8.13
CA LEU A 142 3.26 -10.90 -8.66
C LEU A 142 2.91 -9.52 -9.20
N PHE A 143 3.15 -8.44 -8.45
CA PHE A 143 2.95 -7.08 -8.95
C PHE A 143 3.73 -6.83 -10.25
N SER A 144 4.98 -7.33 -10.35
CA SER A 144 5.76 -7.23 -11.59
C SER A 144 5.24 -8.11 -12.74
N PHE A 145 4.54 -9.20 -12.46
CA PHE A 145 3.99 -10.09 -13.49
C PHE A 145 2.60 -9.65 -13.96
N VAL A 146 1.71 -9.21 -13.05
CA VAL A 146 0.40 -8.60 -13.41
C VAL A 146 0.59 -7.50 -14.45
N ARG A 147 1.57 -6.61 -14.24
CA ARG A 147 1.94 -5.56 -15.21
C ARG A 147 2.33 -6.05 -16.61
N LYS A 148 2.83 -7.29 -16.72
CA LYS A 148 3.30 -7.91 -17.96
C LYS A 148 2.27 -8.84 -18.59
N THR A 149 1.37 -9.41 -17.79
CA THR A 149 0.35 -10.37 -18.22
C THR A 149 -1.00 -9.70 -18.50
N ALA A 150 -1.35 -8.64 -17.79
CA ALA A 150 -2.63 -7.94 -17.96
C ALA A 150 -2.91 -7.50 -19.42
N PRO A 151 -1.94 -6.99 -20.22
CA PRO A 151 -2.20 -6.68 -21.64
C PRO A 151 -2.64 -7.89 -22.49
N VAL A 152 -2.23 -9.10 -22.11
CA VAL A 152 -2.70 -10.34 -22.75
C VAL A 152 -4.10 -10.68 -22.24
N LEU A 153 -4.30 -10.66 -20.92
CA LEU A 153 -5.54 -11.06 -20.26
C LEU A 153 -6.73 -10.12 -20.57
N MET A 154 -6.49 -8.81 -20.68
CA MET A 154 -7.46 -7.80 -21.13
C MET A 154 -8.01 -8.04 -22.55
N ASN A 155 -7.33 -8.86 -23.35
CA ASN A 155 -7.75 -9.24 -24.70
C ASN A 155 -8.28 -10.70 -24.77
N ALA A 156 -8.34 -11.41 -23.65
CA ALA A 156 -8.76 -12.81 -23.61
C ALA A 156 -10.25 -12.95 -23.95
N SER A 157 -10.57 -13.93 -24.80
CA SER A 157 -11.94 -14.16 -25.29
C SER A 157 -12.72 -15.13 -24.40
N VAL A 158 -12.93 -14.76 -23.14
CA VAL A 158 -13.68 -15.55 -22.16
C VAL A 158 -15.18 -15.32 -22.32
N ASN A 159 -15.99 -16.39 -22.30
CA ASN A 159 -17.44 -16.33 -22.56
C ASN A 159 -18.30 -16.79 -21.37
N GLU A 160 -17.75 -17.61 -20.47
CA GLU A 160 -18.46 -18.16 -19.31
C GLU A 160 -17.46 -18.42 -18.18
N THR A 161 -17.92 -18.30 -16.94
CA THR A 161 -17.11 -18.60 -15.74
C THR A 161 -16.72 -20.07 -15.70
N ALA A 162 -15.43 -20.36 -15.62
CA ALA A 162 -14.89 -21.70 -15.42
C ALA A 162 -14.37 -21.87 -13.99
N THR A 163 -14.79 -22.95 -13.33
CA THR A 163 -14.39 -23.28 -11.95
C THR A 163 -13.82 -24.69 -11.92
N ASP A 164 -12.68 -24.87 -11.24
CA ASP A 164 -12.04 -26.17 -11.12
C ASP A 164 -12.91 -27.17 -10.31
N PRO A 165 -12.61 -28.49 -10.37
CA PRO A 165 -13.39 -29.53 -9.68
C PRO A 165 -13.51 -29.37 -8.14
N TYR A 166 -12.67 -28.54 -7.51
CA TYR A 166 -12.61 -28.31 -6.06
C TYR A 166 -13.09 -26.91 -5.64
N GLY A 167 -13.35 -26.00 -6.59
CA GLY A 167 -13.84 -24.65 -6.31
C GLY A 167 -12.81 -23.71 -5.68
N ILE A 168 -11.52 -23.91 -5.97
CA ILE A 168 -10.41 -23.07 -5.49
C ILE A 168 -9.70 -22.27 -6.59
N ILE A 169 -9.86 -22.61 -7.86
CA ILE A 169 -9.34 -21.87 -9.01
C ILE A 169 -10.54 -21.49 -9.86
N ILE A 170 -10.71 -20.19 -10.11
CA ILE A 170 -11.80 -19.64 -10.90
C ILE A 170 -11.24 -18.71 -11.98
N PHE A 171 -11.78 -18.88 -13.18
CA PHE A 171 -11.68 -17.92 -14.27
C PHE A 171 -13.06 -17.32 -14.48
N GLY A 172 -13.23 -16.07 -14.07
CA GLY A 172 -14.48 -15.32 -14.21
C GLY A 172 -14.89 -15.14 -15.67
N GLY A 173 -16.17 -14.87 -15.90
CA GLY A 173 -16.71 -14.61 -17.24
C GLY A 173 -17.26 -13.19 -17.26
N PRO A 174 -17.49 -12.60 -18.45
CA PRO A 174 -17.78 -11.16 -18.64
C PRO A 174 -19.19 -10.73 -18.17
N GLY A 175 -19.66 -11.19 -17.01
CA GLY A 175 -21.02 -10.98 -16.53
C GLY A 175 -21.19 -11.30 -15.04
N ASN A 176 -21.83 -10.35 -14.36
CA ASN A 176 -21.98 -10.22 -12.91
C ASN A 176 -22.15 -11.55 -12.14
N GLY A 177 -21.14 -11.89 -11.33
CA GLY A 177 -21.09 -13.03 -10.43
C GLY A 177 -21.09 -12.64 -8.94
N VAL A 178 -20.91 -13.68 -8.10
CA VAL A 178 -20.76 -13.54 -6.64
C VAL A 178 -19.79 -14.61 -6.15
N TYR A 179 -18.56 -14.22 -5.86
CA TYR A 179 -17.51 -15.08 -5.35
C TYR A 179 -17.65 -15.27 -3.84
N ASN A 180 -18.28 -16.38 -3.44
CA ASN A 180 -18.55 -16.72 -2.04
C ASN A 180 -18.03 -18.13 -1.72
N GLY A 181 -16.76 -18.20 -1.31
CA GLY A 181 -16.07 -19.45 -1.03
C GLY A 181 -14.68 -19.23 -0.44
N ASN A 182 -13.90 -20.30 -0.32
CA ASN A 182 -12.48 -20.24 0.05
C ASN A 182 -11.66 -20.46 -1.21
N HIS A 183 -11.65 -19.46 -2.10
CA HIS A 183 -10.98 -19.56 -3.39
C HIS A 183 -9.48 -19.25 -3.23
N THR A 184 -8.62 -20.06 -3.83
CA THR A 184 -7.17 -19.83 -3.76
C THR A 184 -6.72 -18.84 -4.80
N PHE A 185 -7.32 -18.86 -6.00
CA PHE A 185 -6.89 -18.07 -7.14
C PHE A 185 -8.09 -17.72 -8.03
N ILE A 186 -8.36 -16.43 -8.21
CA ILE A 186 -9.36 -15.91 -9.13
C ILE A 186 -8.66 -15.01 -10.13
N ILE A 187 -8.94 -15.19 -11.42
CA ILE A 187 -8.81 -14.13 -12.43
C ILE A 187 -10.21 -13.91 -12.98
N ASP A 188 -10.80 -12.75 -12.77
CA ASP A 188 -12.03 -12.38 -13.45
C ASP A 188 -11.71 -11.54 -14.68
N PHE A 189 -12.52 -11.69 -15.73
CA PHE A 189 -12.39 -10.99 -17.00
C PHE A 189 -13.50 -9.93 -17.18
N GLY A 190 -14.39 -9.79 -16.20
CA GLY A 190 -15.13 -8.56 -15.90
C GLY A 190 -16.62 -8.76 -15.62
N GLY A 191 -17.25 -7.74 -15.05
CA GLY A 191 -18.64 -7.79 -14.61
C GLY A 191 -18.96 -6.57 -13.75
N ASP A 192 -20.06 -6.60 -12.98
CA ASP A 192 -20.09 -5.83 -11.73
C ASP A 192 -20.32 -6.88 -10.64
N ASP A 193 -19.23 -7.31 -10.02
CA ASP A 193 -19.07 -8.56 -9.29
C ASP A 193 -19.00 -8.36 -7.77
N VAL A 194 -19.17 -9.44 -6.99
CA VAL A 194 -19.16 -9.34 -5.52
C VAL A 194 -18.28 -10.40 -4.86
N TYR A 195 -17.14 -9.95 -4.34
CA TYR A 195 -16.13 -10.74 -3.65
C TYR A 195 -16.41 -10.81 -2.14
N MET A 196 -17.11 -11.85 -1.70
CA MET A 196 -17.67 -11.98 -0.34
C MET A 196 -16.70 -12.55 0.71
N GLU A 197 -17.07 -12.40 1.99
CA GLU A 197 -16.39 -12.95 3.18
C GLU A 197 -16.03 -14.44 3.10
N ARG A 198 -14.80 -14.73 2.66
CA ARG A 198 -13.91 -15.84 3.04
C ARG A 198 -12.64 -15.76 2.20
N SER A 199 -11.64 -16.56 2.55
CA SER A 199 -10.24 -16.43 2.13
C SER A 199 -9.96 -16.58 0.63
N ASN A 200 -10.47 -15.66 -0.19
CA ASN A 200 -9.91 -15.36 -1.50
C ASN A 200 -8.43 -15.03 -1.27
N SER A 201 -7.56 -15.86 -1.86
CA SER A 201 -6.13 -15.83 -1.53
C SER A 201 -5.31 -15.15 -2.63
N PHE A 202 -5.82 -15.12 -3.86
CA PHE A 202 -5.35 -14.25 -4.94
C PHE A 202 -6.58 -13.85 -5.75
N VAL A 203 -6.70 -12.56 -6.08
CA VAL A 203 -7.68 -12.04 -7.04
C VAL A 203 -6.97 -11.11 -8.01
N LEU A 204 -7.29 -11.24 -9.29
CA LEU A 204 -7.02 -10.27 -10.34
C LEU A 204 -8.36 -10.01 -11.04
N ASP A 205 -8.99 -8.88 -10.78
CA ASP A 205 -10.05 -8.38 -11.66
C ASP A 205 -9.43 -7.66 -12.85
N ILE A 206 -10.14 -7.60 -13.96
CA ILE A 206 -9.70 -6.95 -15.20
C ILE A 206 -10.56 -5.71 -15.51
N SER A 207 -11.84 -5.71 -15.13
CA SER A 207 -12.74 -4.56 -15.31
C SER A 207 -14.11 -4.77 -14.66
N GLY A 208 -14.56 -3.85 -13.81
CA GLY A 208 -15.92 -3.89 -13.31
C GLY A 208 -16.46 -2.61 -12.67
N ASN A 209 -17.41 -2.78 -11.73
CA ASN A 209 -17.81 -1.81 -10.71
C ASN A 209 -18.22 -2.63 -9.48
N ASP A 210 -17.22 -3.25 -8.90
CA ASP A 210 -17.31 -4.42 -8.08
C ASP A 210 -17.50 -4.08 -6.60
N THR A 211 -17.68 -5.12 -5.80
CA THR A 211 -17.80 -4.97 -4.36
C THR A 211 -17.02 -6.03 -3.61
N TYR A 212 -15.90 -5.61 -3.01
CA TYR A 212 -15.05 -6.41 -2.17
C TYR A 212 -15.47 -6.29 -0.71
N ARG A 213 -15.67 -7.41 0.01
CA ARG A 213 -16.20 -7.39 1.38
C ARG A 213 -15.39 -8.21 2.37
N ASN A 214 -14.88 -7.54 3.40
CA ASN A 214 -14.31 -8.14 4.62
C ASN A 214 -13.26 -9.24 4.32
N GLN A 215 -12.43 -9.02 3.30
CA GLN A 215 -11.37 -9.93 2.85
C GLN A 215 -10.13 -9.87 3.79
N THR A 216 -10.36 -9.98 5.11
CA THR A 216 -9.29 -9.88 6.12
C THR A 216 -8.32 -11.06 6.02
N GLY A 217 -7.07 -10.78 5.68
CA GLY A 217 -6.00 -11.77 5.56
C GLY A 217 -5.51 -12.26 6.92
N ILE A 218 -6.08 -13.36 7.42
CA ILE A 218 -5.65 -13.98 8.70
C ILE A 218 -4.58 -15.04 8.42
N SER A 219 -3.33 -14.76 8.82
CA SER A 219 -2.17 -15.67 8.68
C SER A 219 -1.91 -16.23 7.27
N GLY A 220 -2.41 -15.55 6.23
CA GLY A 220 -2.29 -15.93 4.82
C GLY A 220 -1.65 -14.83 3.98
N ILE A 221 -1.57 -15.05 2.66
CA ILE A 221 -1.11 -14.07 1.68
C ILE A 221 -2.30 -13.81 0.73
N THR A 222 -2.83 -12.59 0.75
CA THR A 222 -4.01 -12.14 -0.01
C THR A 222 -3.69 -10.88 -0.82
N PRO A 223 -3.03 -11.00 -1.98
CA PRO A 223 -3.04 -9.98 -3.01
C PRO A 223 -4.38 -9.94 -3.77
N VAL A 224 -4.92 -8.74 -3.88
CA VAL A 224 -5.98 -8.34 -4.80
C VAL A 224 -5.38 -7.29 -5.73
N PHE A 225 -5.66 -7.45 -7.01
CA PHE A 225 -5.38 -6.47 -8.05
C PHE A 225 -6.71 -6.19 -8.74
N ASP A 226 -7.20 -4.96 -8.63
CA ASP A 226 -8.18 -4.44 -9.57
C ASP A 226 -7.44 -3.66 -10.65
N LEU A 227 -7.97 -3.65 -11.87
CA LEU A 227 -7.34 -2.97 -13.01
C LEU A 227 -8.21 -1.86 -13.61
N SER A 228 -9.51 -1.80 -13.31
CA SER A 228 -10.36 -0.65 -13.64
C SER A 228 -11.80 -0.82 -13.14
N GLY A 229 -12.37 0.24 -12.57
CA GLY A 229 -13.82 0.32 -12.38
C GLY A 229 -14.28 1.63 -11.75
N SER A 230 -15.04 1.50 -10.67
CA SER A 230 -15.49 2.54 -9.75
C SER A 230 -16.07 1.79 -8.53
N ASP A 231 -15.15 1.29 -7.72
CA ASP A 231 -15.32 0.05 -6.97
C ASP A 231 -15.67 0.31 -5.50
N THR A 232 -16.26 -0.69 -4.84
CA THR A 232 -16.68 -0.56 -3.43
C THR A 232 -15.98 -1.57 -2.52
N TYR A 233 -15.03 -1.06 -1.75
CA TYR A 233 -14.22 -1.83 -0.81
C TYR A 233 -14.76 -1.70 0.61
N HIS A 234 -15.36 -2.75 1.15
CA HIS A 234 -15.84 -2.80 2.53
C HIS A 234 -14.87 -3.54 3.45
N ASP A 235 -14.36 -2.85 4.48
CA ASP A 235 -13.47 -3.41 5.51
C ASP A 235 -12.24 -4.14 4.93
N PHE A 236 -11.69 -3.60 3.85
CA PHE A 236 -10.57 -4.14 3.08
C PHE A 236 -9.76 -3.01 2.41
N PRO A 237 -8.41 -3.09 2.35
CA PRO A 237 -7.58 -4.18 2.83
C PRO A 237 -7.37 -4.18 4.34
N SER A 238 -7.41 -5.40 4.90
CA SER A 238 -7.10 -5.66 6.30
C SER A 238 -6.31 -6.95 6.48
N SER A 239 -5.43 -6.99 7.47
CA SER A 239 -4.56 -8.16 7.74
C SER A 239 -4.36 -8.41 9.23
N ALA A 240 -4.30 -9.69 9.63
CA ALA A 240 -3.97 -10.12 10.98
C ALA A 240 -2.97 -11.27 10.94
N ALA A 241 -1.71 -11.02 11.32
CA ALA A 241 -0.55 -11.91 11.14
C ALA A 241 -0.26 -12.39 9.69
N GLY A 242 -1.10 -12.04 8.71
CA GLY A 242 -0.92 -12.34 7.28
C GLY A 242 -0.20 -11.23 6.52
N THR A 243 -0.29 -11.28 5.20
CA THR A 243 0.04 -10.20 4.27
C THR A 243 -1.16 -9.99 3.36
N THR A 244 -1.78 -8.83 3.41
CA THR A 244 -2.86 -8.43 2.49
C THR A 244 -2.35 -7.28 1.62
N THR A 245 -2.56 -7.34 0.31
CA THR A 245 -2.29 -6.20 -0.57
C THR A 245 -3.49 -5.91 -1.45
N LEU A 246 -3.84 -4.63 -1.61
CA LEU A 246 -4.70 -4.14 -2.67
C LEU A 246 -3.85 -3.25 -3.58
N LEU A 247 -4.00 -3.44 -4.87
CA LEU A 247 -3.71 -2.44 -5.89
C LEU A 247 -5.01 -2.18 -6.63
N ASP A 248 -5.51 -0.95 -6.59
CA ASP A 248 -6.39 -0.43 -7.63
C ASP A 248 -5.54 0.29 -8.69
N LEU A 249 -6.10 0.50 -9.88
CA LEU A 249 -5.46 1.22 -10.98
C LEU A 249 -6.22 2.46 -11.47
N THR A 250 -7.55 2.41 -11.53
CA THR A 250 -8.37 3.48 -12.11
C THR A 250 -9.80 3.36 -11.64
N GLY A 251 -10.33 4.39 -10.98
CA GLY A 251 -11.68 4.35 -10.49
C GLY A 251 -12.20 5.68 -9.98
N ASN A 252 -13.28 5.61 -9.21
CA ASN A 252 -13.87 6.70 -8.45
C ASN A 252 -14.48 6.01 -7.23
N ASP A 253 -13.61 5.65 -6.30
CA ASP A 253 -13.80 4.46 -5.48
C ASP A 253 -14.37 4.77 -4.11
N SER A 254 -14.92 3.73 -3.48
CA SER A 254 -15.59 3.81 -2.19
C SER A 254 -14.94 2.85 -1.20
N TYR A 255 -13.95 3.39 -0.49
CA TYR A 255 -13.16 2.76 0.55
C TYR A 255 -13.83 2.88 1.92
N LEU A 256 -14.71 1.92 2.22
CA LEU A 256 -15.69 1.99 3.31
C LEU A 256 -15.35 1.09 4.51
N GLY A 257 -15.37 1.65 5.72
CA GLY A 257 -15.20 0.90 6.98
C GLY A 257 -13.75 0.90 7.48
N ARG A 258 -13.18 -0.29 7.72
CA ARG A 258 -11.78 -0.50 8.18
C ARG A 258 -10.82 -0.81 7.03
N VAL A 259 -10.58 0.19 6.20
CA VAL A 259 -9.68 0.11 5.05
C VAL A 259 -8.24 0.47 5.47
N GLY A 260 -7.24 -0.12 4.81
CA GLY A 260 -5.82 0.10 5.10
C GLY A 260 -5.42 -0.27 6.55
N THR A 261 -5.94 -1.37 7.12
CA THR A 261 -5.72 -1.70 8.54
C THR A 261 -4.85 -2.94 8.77
N SER A 262 -4.08 -2.97 9.86
CA SER A 262 -3.20 -4.11 10.16
C SER A 262 -3.15 -4.46 11.65
N TYR A 263 -3.16 -5.76 11.96
CA TYR A 263 -3.22 -6.32 13.31
C TYR A 263 -2.07 -7.32 13.53
N GLU A 264 -1.46 -7.29 14.72
CA GLU A 264 -0.65 -8.41 15.27
C GLU A 264 0.34 -9.07 14.28
N LEU A 265 1.43 -8.38 13.91
CA LEU A 265 2.41 -8.80 12.89
C LEU A 265 1.82 -9.00 11.47
N GLY A 266 0.59 -8.53 11.23
CA GLY A 266 0.03 -8.41 9.89
C GLY A 266 0.81 -7.40 9.05
N ILE A 267 0.72 -7.54 7.74
CA ILE A 267 1.20 -6.57 6.77
C ILE A 267 0.02 -6.24 5.86
N THR A 268 -0.31 -4.95 5.78
CA THR A 268 -1.28 -4.43 4.83
C THR A 268 -0.58 -3.41 3.94
N ALA A 269 -0.76 -3.51 2.64
CA ALA A 269 -0.35 -2.47 1.69
C ALA A 269 -1.50 -2.20 0.73
N MET A 270 -1.98 -0.97 0.72
CA MET A 270 -2.95 -0.46 -0.22
C MET A 270 -2.24 0.53 -1.15
N ILE A 271 -2.52 0.45 -2.43
CA ILE A 271 -2.08 1.39 -3.45
C ILE A 271 -3.29 1.70 -4.32
N ASP A 272 -3.77 2.93 -4.27
CA ASP A 272 -4.53 3.52 -5.37
C ASP A 272 -3.58 4.20 -6.36
N MET A 273 -4.06 4.56 -7.54
CA MET A 273 -3.27 5.05 -8.67
C MET A 273 -3.91 6.26 -9.39
N GLU A 274 -5.24 6.26 -9.57
CA GLU A 274 -6.00 7.24 -10.36
C GLU A 274 -7.49 7.23 -9.90
N GLY A 275 -7.91 8.28 -9.20
CA GLY A 275 -9.25 8.34 -8.61
C GLY A 275 -9.79 9.74 -8.36
N ASN A 276 -10.89 9.79 -7.60
CA ASN A 276 -11.50 10.95 -6.97
C ASN A 276 -12.45 10.34 -5.91
N ASP A 277 -11.86 9.98 -4.77
CA ASP A 277 -12.24 8.79 -4.01
C ASP A 277 -12.79 9.10 -2.61
N LEU A 278 -13.53 8.12 -2.06
CA LEU A 278 -14.16 8.23 -0.75
C LEU A 278 -13.59 7.23 0.26
N TYR A 279 -12.63 7.72 1.04
CA TYR A 279 -12.02 7.02 2.16
C TYR A 279 -12.82 7.20 3.47
N ALA A 280 -14.01 6.60 3.55
CA ALA A 280 -14.96 6.80 4.67
C ALA A 280 -15.03 5.64 5.69
N GLY A 281 -14.81 5.92 6.98
CA GLY A 281 -14.85 4.89 8.03
C GLY A 281 -15.24 5.36 9.44
N GLY A 282 -15.30 4.40 10.35
CA GLY A 282 -15.54 4.63 11.78
C GLY A 282 -14.23 4.86 12.52
N ASP A 283 -14.04 4.13 13.62
CA ASP A 283 -12.77 4.06 14.33
C ASP A 283 -11.81 3.05 13.68
N TYR A 284 -10.51 3.28 13.83
CA TYR A 284 -9.43 2.33 13.46
C TYR A 284 -9.35 2.10 11.94
N THR A 285 -9.03 3.14 11.15
CA THR A 285 -9.14 3.10 9.68
C THR A 285 -8.18 4.03 8.91
N GLN A 286 -8.05 3.81 7.61
CA GLN A 286 -7.31 4.56 6.58
C GLN A 286 -5.81 4.77 6.74
N CYS A 287 -5.19 4.40 7.86
CA CYS A 287 -3.97 3.58 7.86
C CYS A 287 -3.62 3.25 9.31
N TYR A 288 -4.32 2.28 9.94
CA TYR A 288 -4.16 1.99 11.38
C TYR A 288 -3.43 0.67 11.65
N ALA A 289 -2.30 0.77 12.36
CA ALA A 289 -1.43 -0.34 12.79
C ALA A 289 -0.90 -0.05 14.22
N GLN A 290 -1.41 -0.56 15.34
CA GLN A 290 -2.24 -1.76 15.63
C GLN A 290 -1.46 -3.11 15.62
N GLY A 291 -0.13 -3.00 15.62
CA GLY A 291 0.83 -4.05 15.99
C GLY A 291 1.42 -4.82 14.83
N GLY A 292 1.06 -4.45 13.60
CA GLY A 292 1.68 -4.89 12.36
C GLY A 292 2.25 -3.72 11.57
N THR A 293 2.34 -3.90 10.26
CA THR A 293 2.64 -2.86 9.26
C THR A 293 1.37 -2.56 8.50
N SER A 294 1.03 -1.28 8.35
CA SER A 294 0.05 -0.83 7.36
C SER A 294 0.64 0.29 6.52
N ILE A 295 0.40 0.22 5.22
CA ILE A 295 0.77 1.23 4.23
C ILE A 295 -0.49 1.52 3.41
N LEU A 296 -0.84 2.78 3.26
CA LEU A 296 -1.77 3.30 2.25
C LEU A 296 -0.97 4.30 1.41
N LEU A 297 -1.07 4.17 0.09
CA LEU A 297 -0.55 5.11 -0.88
C LEU A 297 -1.70 5.46 -1.82
N ASP A 298 -2.16 6.70 -1.78
CA ASP A 298 -2.84 7.30 -2.93
C ASP A 298 -1.80 8.00 -3.81
N VAL A 299 -2.11 8.13 -5.10
CA VAL A 299 -1.22 8.68 -6.12
C VAL A 299 -1.83 9.88 -6.83
N GLN A 300 -3.15 9.91 -7.10
CA GLN A 300 -3.80 10.96 -7.90
C GLN A 300 -5.32 10.96 -7.69
N GLY A 301 -5.88 12.02 -7.13
CA GLY A 301 -7.32 12.28 -7.06
C GLY A 301 -7.62 13.51 -6.23
N ASP A 302 -8.80 14.14 -6.36
CA ASP A 302 -9.26 15.07 -5.30
C ASP A 302 -10.16 14.28 -4.35
N ASP A 303 -9.64 13.91 -3.19
CA ASP A 303 -10.12 12.79 -2.38
C ASP A 303 -10.68 13.20 -1.01
N ILE A 304 -11.53 12.34 -0.45
CA ILE A 304 -12.22 12.59 0.82
C ILE A 304 -11.93 11.49 1.84
N TYR A 305 -10.99 11.77 2.74
CA TYR A 305 -10.71 10.96 3.91
C TYR A 305 -11.61 11.37 5.07
N ASN A 306 -12.59 10.55 5.43
CA ASN A 306 -13.57 10.86 6.48
C ASN A 306 -13.66 9.74 7.53
N ALA A 307 -13.23 10.01 8.75
CA ALA A 307 -13.15 9.00 9.80
C ALA A 307 -13.56 9.50 11.20
N SER A 308 -13.77 8.56 12.13
CA SER A 308 -13.94 8.86 13.56
C SER A 308 -12.57 8.90 14.24
N THR A 309 -12.26 8.01 15.20
CA THR A 309 -11.00 8.09 15.96
C THR A 309 -9.95 7.08 15.48
N HIS A 310 -8.69 7.32 15.81
CA HIS A 310 -7.58 6.39 15.51
C HIS A 310 -7.45 6.12 14.01
N SER A 311 -7.35 7.18 13.20
CA SER A 311 -7.45 7.11 11.74
C SER A 311 -6.40 7.97 11.01
N GLN A 312 -6.35 7.85 9.67
CA GLN A 312 -5.51 8.67 8.79
C GLN A 312 -4.02 8.67 9.21
N GLY A 313 -3.33 7.54 8.97
CA GLY A 313 -1.97 7.33 9.45
C GLY A 313 -1.91 7.31 10.99
N CYS A 314 -2.32 6.21 11.62
CA CYS A 314 -2.38 6.11 13.08
C CYS A 314 -1.72 4.82 13.57
N SER A 315 -0.94 4.88 14.65
CA SER A 315 -0.26 3.72 15.21
C SER A 315 -0.42 3.57 16.72
N VAL A 316 -1.09 2.50 17.14
CA VAL A 316 -0.96 1.96 18.51
C VAL A 316 -0.04 0.74 18.46
N GLY A 317 1.27 1.02 18.40
CA GLY A 317 2.33 0.04 18.17
C GLY A 317 2.35 -0.53 16.75
N GLY A 318 3.51 -0.84 16.19
CA GLY A 318 3.66 -1.20 14.77
C GLY A 318 4.12 0.00 13.93
N PHE A 319 3.86 -0.06 12.63
CA PHE A 319 4.19 0.98 11.67
C PHE A 319 2.97 1.29 10.80
N ALA A 320 2.57 2.57 10.77
CA ALA A 320 1.54 3.10 9.90
C ALA A 320 2.13 4.17 8.99
N LEU A 321 1.87 4.06 7.69
CA LEU A 321 2.29 5.02 6.67
C LEU A 321 1.08 5.31 5.77
N LEU A 322 0.58 6.54 5.81
CA LEU A 322 -0.32 7.08 4.81
C LEU A 322 0.52 8.01 3.93
N ILE A 323 0.49 7.82 2.63
CA ILE A 323 1.03 8.75 1.64
C ILE A 323 -0.12 9.14 0.74
N ASP A 324 -0.39 10.43 0.66
CA ASP A 324 -1.06 11.03 -0.47
C ASP A 324 -0.02 11.79 -1.33
N CYS A 325 -0.29 11.92 -2.62
CA CYS A 325 0.67 12.43 -3.61
C CYS A 325 0.22 13.68 -4.35
N TYR A 326 -1.03 13.74 -4.84
CA TYR A 326 -1.50 14.78 -5.77
C TYR A 326 -3.04 14.90 -5.78
N GLY A 327 -3.57 16.04 -5.34
CA GLY A 327 -5.02 16.24 -5.20
C GLY A 327 -5.36 17.53 -4.46
N ASP A 328 -6.59 18.04 -4.57
CA ASP A 328 -7.11 19.03 -3.60
C ASP A 328 -7.97 18.30 -2.54
N ASP A 329 -7.34 17.80 -1.46
CA ASP A 329 -7.90 16.75 -0.58
C ASP A 329 -8.58 17.24 0.70
N SER A 330 -9.39 16.36 1.29
CA SER A 330 -10.14 16.62 2.53
C SER A 330 -9.95 15.54 3.58
N PHE A 331 -9.03 15.81 4.53
CA PHE A 331 -8.76 14.98 5.70
C PHE A 331 -9.62 15.38 6.91
N ILE A 332 -10.76 14.69 7.10
CA ILE A 332 -11.73 14.93 8.18
C ILE A 332 -11.70 13.78 9.18
N ALA A 333 -11.35 14.05 10.44
CA ALA A 333 -11.25 13.05 11.49
C ALA A 333 -11.69 13.55 12.88
N GLY A 334 -11.88 12.58 13.78
CA GLY A 334 -11.99 12.79 15.22
C GLY A 334 -10.63 12.73 15.94
N ASP A 335 -10.64 12.15 17.13
CA ASP A 335 -9.48 12.13 18.04
C ASP A 335 -8.46 11.05 17.65
N CYS A 336 -7.19 11.28 18.01
CA CYS A 336 -6.08 10.36 17.77
C CYS A 336 -5.84 10.05 16.28
N SER A 337 -5.89 11.05 15.40
CA SER A 337 -5.83 10.87 13.94
C SER A 337 -4.83 11.80 13.25
N GLN A 338 -4.56 11.61 11.95
CA GLN A 338 -3.62 12.43 11.17
C GLN A 338 -2.21 12.39 11.80
N ALA A 339 -1.53 11.25 11.66
CA ALA A 339 -0.27 10.94 12.36
C ALA A 339 -0.39 10.95 13.90
N TYR A 340 -1.21 10.07 14.48
CA TYR A 340 -1.13 9.73 15.92
C TYR A 340 -0.25 8.51 16.14
N ALA A 341 0.67 8.53 17.11
CA ALA A 341 1.52 7.38 17.45
C ALA A 341 1.62 7.12 18.96
N LYS A 342 1.52 5.84 19.33
CA LYS A 342 1.68 5.35 20.70
C LYS A 342 2.67 4.19 20.77
N GLY A 343 3.74 4.36 21.56
CA GLY A 343 4.91 3.47 21.54
C GLY A 343 5.04 2.42 22.66
N PHE A 344 4.13 2.38 23.63
CA PHE A 344 4.06 1.32 24.64
C PHE A 344 2.69 0.62 24.64
N PRO A 345 2.65 -0.73 24.81
CA PRO A 345 3.78 -1.63 25.06
C PRO A 345 4.55 -2.07 23.80
N LYS A 346 4.02 -1.80 22.60
CA LYS A 346 4.64 -2.08 21.30
C LYS A 346 5.12 -0.75 20.71
N ARG A 347 6.36 -0.67 20.22
CA ARG A 347 6.91 0.53 19.54
C ARG A 347 5.98 0.92 18.39
N GLY A 348 5.53 2.16 18.35
CA GLY A 348 4.54 2.66 17.39
C GLY A 348 5.07 3.85 16.64
N MET A 349 4.96 3.81 15.32
CA MET A 349 5.36 4.90 14.44
C MET A 349 4.24 5.14 13.43
N ALA A 350 3.82 6.39 13.33
CA ALA A 350 2.81 6.83 12.37
C ALA A 350 3.39 7.97 11.54
N VAL A 351 3.30 7.83 10.22
CA VAL A 351 3.68 8.85 9.25
C VAL A 351 2.48 9.11 8.35
N LEU A 352 2.10 10.37 8.21
CA LEU A 352 1.26 10.88 7.14
C LEU A 352 2.15 11.77 6.29
N VAL A 353 2.27 11.46 5.01
CA VAL A 353 2.89 12.33 4.01
C VAL A 353 1.80 12.79 3.06
N ASN A 354 1.70 14.09 2.81
CA ASN A 354 0.89 14.64 1.73
C ASN A 354 1.81 15.37 0.73
N GLY A 355 1.42 15.38 -0.54
CA GLY A 355 2.33 15.62 -1.67
C GLY A 355 2.21 16.99 -2.33
N ALA A 356 1.08 17.27 -2.98
CA ALA A 356 0.79 18.58 -3.53
C ALA A 356 -0.71 18.78 -3.79
N GLY A 357 -1.28 19.83 -3.23
CA GLY A 357 -2.71 20.16 -3.21
C GLY A 357 -2.99 21.54 -2.63
N ASP A 358 -4.26 21.97 -2.56
CA ASP A 358 -4.68 23.03 -1.62
C ASP A 358 -5.60 22.40 -0.54
N ASP A 359 -5.01 21.89 0.55
CA ASP A 359 -5.62 20.82 1.35
C ASP A 359 -6.39 21.26 2.61
N PHE A 360 -7.40 20.46 2.99
CA PHE A 360 -8.24 20.68 4.17
C PHE A 360 -8.07 19.60 5.25
N TYR A 361 -7.48 19.96 6.37
CA TYR A 361 -7.29 19.10 7.53
C TYR A 361 -8.16 19.52 8.73
N GLN A 362 -9.12 18.69 9.09
CA GLN A 362 -9.93 18.83 10.30
C GLN A 362 -9.77 17.62 11.23
N ALA A 363 -9.37 17.85 12.48
CA ALA A 363 -9.17 16.78 13.46
C ALA A 363 -9.67 17.11 14.88
N GLY A 364 -9.72 16.07 15.72
CA GLY A 364 -10.07 16.15 17.13
C GLY A 364 -8.90 16.51 18.07
N ASP A 365 -8.93 15.94 19.28
CA ASP A 365 -7.80 15.98 20.21
C ASP A 365 -6.72 14.95 19.80
N PHE A 366 -5.46 15.19 20.16
CA PHE A 366 -4.35 14.24 19.96
C PHE A 366 -4.04 13.94 18.48
N SER A 367 -4.07 14.94 17.61
CA SER A 367 -4.03 14.76 16.16
C SER A 367 -3.02 15.67 15.46
N GLN A 368 -2.81 15.49 14.15
CA GLN A 368 -1.88 16.29 13.32
C GLN A 368 -0.44 16.22 13.87
N GLY A 369 0.11 15.01 13.87
CA GLY A 369 1.41 14.71 14.47
C GLY A 369 1.35 14.71 15.99
N TYR A 370 0.81 13.66 16.61
CA TYR A 370 0.82 13.48 18.07
C TYR A 370 1.52 12.19 18.53
N GLY A 371 2.62 12.35 19.27
CA GLY A 371 3.42 11.25 19.80
C GLY A 371 3.23 11.02 21.30
N GLU A 372 2.72 9.86 21.70
CA GLU A 372 2.52 9.44 23.10
C GLU A 372 3.34 8.20 23.47
N GLN A 373 3.82 8.12 24.72
CA GLN A 373 4.38 6.87 25.30
C GLN A 373 5.49 6.28 24.42
N SER A 374 6.49 7.08 24.06
CA SER A 374 7.56 6.73 23.10
C SER A 374 7.09 6.37 21.68
N GLY A 375 5.89 6.80 21.29
CA GLY A 375 5.44 6.78 19.89
C GLY A 375 6.09 7.89 19.08
N ILE A 376 6.32 7.64 17.79
CA ILE A 376 6.87 8.58 16.82
C ILE A 376 5.77 8.97 15.83
N ALA A 377 5.36 10.23 15.82
CA ALA A 377 4.35 10.76 14.94
C ALA A 377 4.94 11.83 14.01
N VAL A 378 4.70 11.71 12.71
CA VAL A 378 5.12 12.70 11.71
C VAL A 378 3.96 12.96 10.76
N LEU A 379 3.46 14.19 10.71
CA LEU A 379 2.72 14.71 9.56
C LEU A 379 3.71 15.57 8.76
N PHE A 380 3.83 15.29 7.47
CA PHE A 380 4.66 16.04 6.55
C PHE A 380 3.83 16.42 5.33
N ASP A 381 3.63 17.71 5.11
CA ASP A 381 3.06 18.26 3.87
C ASP A 381 4.14 18.99 3.07
N PHE A 382 4.07 18.90 1.75
CA PHE A 382 5.13 19.34 0.84
C PHE A 382 4.81 20.67 0.14
N MET A 383 3.59 20.84 -0.39
CA MET A 383 3.25 21.92 -1.32
C MET A 383 1.73 22.20 -1.34
N GLY A 384 1.29 23.34 -0.82
CA GLY A 384 -0.12 23.77 -0.93
C GLY A 384 -0.45 25.10 -0.26
N GLU A 385 -1.65 25.64 -0.44
CA GLU A 385 -2.24 26.68 0.44
C GLU A 385 -3.21 26.06 1.49
N ASP A 386 -2.64 25.35 2.45
CA ASP A 386 -3.34 24.37 3.29
C ASP A 386 -4.02 24.95 4.55
N SER A 387 -4.97 24.19 5.09
CA SER A 387 -5.76 24.61 6.26
C SER A 387 -5.94 23.52 7.32
N TYR A 388 -5.43 23.78 8.52
CA TYR A 388 -5.36 22.84 9.64
C TYR A 388 -6.19 23.33 10.83
N THR A 389 -7.26 22.60 11.15
CA THR A 389 -8.08 22.81 12.34
C THR A 389 -8.02 21.59 13.25
N ALA A 390 -7.56 21.77 14.49
CA ALA A 390 -7.54 20.70 15.50
C ALA A 390 -7.98 21.17 16.89
N ARG A 391 -8.17 20.23 17.82
CA ARG A 391 -8.52 20.54 19.21
C ARG A 391 -7.27 20.60 20.10
N HIS A 392 -7.23 19.86 21.21
CA HIS A 392 -6.14 19.93 22.18
C HIS A 392 -5.05 18.90 21.90
N PHE A 393 -3.82 19.17 22.32
CA PHE A 393 -2.71 18.21 22.17
C PHE A 393 -2.44 17.82 20.72
N SER A 394 -2.56 18.78 19.80
CA SER A 394 -2.44 18.54 18.35
C SER A 394 -1.33 19.39 17.72
N GLN A 395 -1.08 19.26 16.42
CA GLN A 395 -0.09 20.04 15.67
C GLN A 395 1.33 19.90 16.26
N ALA A 396 1.99 18.79 15.95
CA ALA A 396 3.29 18.38 16.48
C ALA A 396 3.39 18.26 18.01
N SER A 397 2.35 17.81 18.71
CA SER A 397 2.38 17.73 20.18
C SER A 397 2.85 16.36 20.68
N SER A 398 3.52 16.28 21.84
CA SER A 398 3.98 14.99 22.37
C SER A 398 3.86 14.84 23.89
N SER A 399 3.77 13.59 24.35
CA SER A 399 3.73 13.27 25.77
C SER A 399 4.41 11.94 26.13
N LEU A 400 4.81 11.80 27.39
CA LEU A 400 5.33 10.55 27.96
C LEU A 400 6.44 9.91 27.11
N LEU A 401 7.48 10.68 26.80
CA LEU A 401 8.62 10.31 25.96
C LEU A 401 8.31 10.11 24.47
N GLY A 402 7.12 10.46 23.99
CA GLY A 402 6.82 10.48 22.55
C GLY A 402 7.58 11.56 21.79
N MET A 403 7.64 11.40 20.46
CA MET A 403 8.21 12.35 19.50
C MET A 403 7.14 12.72 18.48
N ALA A 404 7.07 13.99 18.12
CA ALA A 404 6.07 14.51 17.20
C ALA A 404 6.66 15.52 16.21
N ALA A 405 6.19 15.50 14.97
CA ALA A 405 6.42 16.53 13.98
C ALA A 405 5.14 16.81 13.17
N LEU A 406 4.94 18.08 12.84
CA LEU A 406 4.05 18.59 11.81
C LEU A 406 4.90 19.59 11.02
N ILE A 407 5.23 19.23 9.79
CA ILE A 407 6.12 19.99 8.92
C ILE A 407 5.35 20.32 7.66
N ASP A 408 5.14 21.60 7.42
CA ASP A 408 4.47 22.11 6.24
C ASP A 408 4.86 23.58 6.08
N SER A 409 5.55 23.93 5.00
CA SER A 409 6.32 25.18 4.92
C SER A 409 6.38 25.80 3.53
N ASP A 410 5.49 25.38 2.63
CA ASP A 410 5.17 26.10 1.41
C ASP A 410 3.84 26.86 1.55
N GLY A 411 3.52 27.70 0.56
CA GLY A 411 2.23 28.39 0.47
C GLY A 411 1.80 29.28 1.64
N GLY A 412 0.48 29.33 1.85
CA GLY A 412 -0.27 30.38 2.55
C GLY A 412 -0.89 29.94 3.89
N ASN A 413 -0.29 28.95 4.54
CA ASN A 413 -1.05 27.95 5.30
C ASN A 413 -1.59 28.45 6.63
N THR A 414 -2.73 27.88 7.06
CA THR A 414 -3.48 28.33 8.23
C THR A 414 -3.59 27.25 9.30
N PHE A 415 -3.30 27.59 10.56
CA PHE A 415 -3.28 26.65 11.67
C PHE A 415 -4.13 27.17 12.85
N ASP A 416 -5.28 26.57 13.10
CA ASP A 416 -6.13 26.81 14.28
C ASP A 416 -6.12 25.59 15.20
N ALA A 417 -5.84 25.81 16.49
CA ALA A 417 -5.82 24.75 17.49
C ALA A 417 -6.19 25.26 18.89
N SER A 418 -6.72 24.34 19.71
CA SER A 418 -7.04 24.61 21.11
C SER A 418 -5.80 24.51 22.02
N SER A 419 -5.99 24.47 23.34
CA SER A 419 -4.86 24.47 24.28
C SER A 419 -3.95 23.24 24.14
N PHE A 420 -2.66 23.45 24.43
CA PHE A 420 -1.62 22.41 24.42
C PHE A 420 -1.27 21.86 23.04
N SER A 421 -1.41 22.67 21.99
CA SER A 421 -1.08 22.33 20.61
C SER A 421 0.14 23.13 20.10
N GLN A 422 0.56 22.92 18.84
CA GLN A 422 1.63 23.67 18.16
C GLN A 422 3.00 23.50 18.85
N GLY A 423 3.57 22.29 18.74
CA GLY A 423 4.89 21.96 19.29
C GLY A 423 4.91 21.70 20.81
N TYR A 424 3.76 21.42 21.43
CA TYR A 424 3.66 21.31 22.89
C TYR A 424 4.17 19.96 23.43
N GLN A 425 4.92 20.00 24.55
CA GLN A 425 5.52 18.81 25.18
C GLN A 425 5.02 18.59 26.61
N LYS A 426 4.41 17.43 26.88
CA LYS A 426 4.00 16.96 28.21
C LYS A 426 4.83 15.75 28.65
N LEU A 427 6.06 16.02 29.08
CA LEU A 427 7.10 14.98 29.29
C LEU A 427 7.44 14.22 27.99
N GLY A 428 7.17 14.79 26.82
CA GLY A 428 7.64 14.26 25.52
C GLY A 428 9.16 14.39 25.39
N LEU A 429 9.73 13.72 24.37
CA LEU A 429 11.15 13.88 24.00
C LEU A 429 11.32 15.03 23.01
N GLN A 430 10.47 15.11 21.98
CA GLN A 430 10.56 16.14 20.94
C GLN A 430 9.18 16.47 20.38
N ALA A 431 9.07 17.67 19.81
CA ALA A 431 7.87 18.26 19.23
C ALA A 431 8.35 19.34 18.24
N LEU A 432 8.23 19.08 16.94
CA LEU A 432 8.68 19.98 15.86
C LEU A 432 7.47 20.46 15.07
N PHE A 433 7.02 21.69 15.35
CA PHE A 433 6.01 22.37 14.54
C PHE A 433 6.73 23.37 13.63
N LEU A 434 6.71 23.11 12.33
CA LEU A 434 7.50 23.84 11.34
C LEU A 434 6.55 24.37 10.28
N ASN A 435 6.40 25.71 10.21
CA ASN A 435 5.38 26.36 9.40
C ASN A 435 5.84 27.50 8.47
N GLN A 436 7.15 27.77 8.35
CA GLN A 436 7.70 28.80 7.45
C GLN A 436 9.13 28.48 7.00
N PHE A 437 9.36 28.12 5.73
CA PHE A 437 10.68 27.68 5.26
C PHE A 437 11.82 28.69 5.54
N ASP A 438 12.61 28.42 6.58
CA ASP A 438 13.73 29.24 7.05
C ASP A 438 15.03 28.40 7.16
N PHE A 439 16.19 29.07 7.07
CA PHE A 439 17.51 28.40 7.05
C PHE A 439 17.92 27.80 8.40
N GLN A 440 17.29 28.21 9.50
CA GLN A 440 17.53 27.72 10.85
C GLN A 440 16.70 26.45 11.10
N GLU A 441 15.44 26.44 10.67
CA GLU A 441 14.53 25.28 10.75
C GLU A 441 15.04 24.05 9.98
N THR A 442 15.85 24.23 8.93
CA THR A 442 16.53 23.12 8.24
C THR A 442 17.44 22.32 9.19
N TYR A 443 18.04 22.96 10.20
CA TYR A 443 18.81 22.28 11.24
C TYR A 443 17.92 21.61 12.29
N GLU A 444 16.69 22.11 12.51
CA GLU A 444 15.73 21.51 13.44
C GLU A 444 15.14 20.22 12.88
N ILE A 445 14.92 20.13 11.56
CA ILE A 445 14.62 18.87 10.86
C ILE A 445 15.76 17.87 11.05
N LEU A 446 17.02 18.28 10.84
CA LEU A 446 18.17 17.39 11.01
C LEU A 446 18.33 16.91 12.46
N ASP A 447 18.16 17.79 13.46
CA ASP A 447 18.21 17.44 14.89
C ASP A 447 17.07 16.49 15.30
N PHE A 448 15.88 16.64 14.72
CA PHE A 448 14.77 15.68 14.87
C PHE A 448 15.12 14.30 14.30
N LEU A 449 15.69 14.26 13.09
CA LEU A 449 16.06 13.00 12.43
C LEU A 449 17.24 12.29 13.14
N ASP A 450 18.23 13.04 13.63
CA ASP A 450 19.30 12.51 14.48
C ASP A 450 18.75 11.98 15.81
N THR A 451 17.76 12.66 16.40
CA THR A 451 17.11 12.26 17.66
C THR A 451 16.26 10.99 17.52
N LEU A 452 15.66 10.73 16.35
CA LEU A 452 14.97 9.48 16.09
C LEU A 452 15.89 8.26 16.26
N ASN A 453 17.18 8.38 15.90
CA ASN A 453 18.15 7.27 15.85
C ASN A 453 17.55 6.03 15.15
N VAL A 454 16.77 6.27 14.10
CA VAL A 454 16.10 5.25 13.28
C VAL A 454 16.95 4.99 12.05
N ASP A 455 17.61 3.83 11.99
CA ASP A 455 17.96 3.29 10.68
C ASP A 455 16.67 2.73 10.06
N VAL A 456 16.12 3.45 9.07
CA VAL A 456 14.93 3.01 8.32
C VAL A 456 15.18 1.64 7.68
N ARG A 457 16.44 1.29 7.39
CA ARG A 457 16.83 -0.04 6.93
C ARG A 457 16.69 -1.09 8.03
N GLU A 458 16.97 -0.76 9.30
CA GLU A 458 16.65 -1.64 10.42
C GLU A 458 15.16 -1.75 10.69
N ILE A 459 14.36 -0.69 10.48
CA ILE A 459 12.89 -0.81 10.52
C ILE A 459 12.43 -1.79 9.45
N VAL A 460 12.78 -1.57 8.17
CA VAL A 460 12.40 -2.47 7.07
C VAL A 460 12.94 -3.89 7.32
N LEU A 461 14.18 -4.06 7.78
CA LEU A 461 14.73 -5.38 8.11
C LEU A 461 14.03 -6.04 9.32
N TYR A 462 13.58 -5.29 10.31
CA TYR A 462 12.79 -5.79 11.45
C TYR A 462 11.39 -6.23 11.00
N LEU A 463 10.75 -5.46 10.11
CA LEU A 463 9.49 -5.83 9.47
C LEU A 463 9.62 -7.05 8.53
N LEU A 464 10.82 -7.32 8.01
CA LEU A 464 11.14 -8.51 7.21
C LEU A 464 11.61 -9.73 8.04
N GLN A 465 11.95 -9.53 9.32
CA GLN A 465 12.47 -10.55 10.25
C GLN A 465 11.44 -11.00 11.32
N SER A 466 10.31 -10.30 11.42
CA SER A 466 9.16 -10.67 12.27
C SER A 466 8.05 -11.41 11.51
#